data_AF-A0A3B3CFM2-F1
#
_entry.id   AF-A0A3B3CFM2-F1
#
_cell.length_a   1.000
_cell.length_b   1.000
_cell.length_c   1.000
_cell.angle_alpha   90.00
_cell.angle_beta   90.00
_cell.angle_gamma   90.00
#
_symmetry.space_group_name_H-M   'P 1'
#
loop_
_entity.id
_entity.type
_entity.pdbx_description
1 polymer ?
#
loop_
_entity_poly.entity_id
_entity_poly.type
_entity_poly.pdbx_seq_one_letter_code
_entity_poly.pdbx_strand_id
1 'polypeptide(L)'
;MYEVGAESGRYYCLNVSRRDDIDDQSYRQLFQPVIKQVVDFYQPTCIVLQCGADSLGCDRLGCFNLSIRGHGECVEFVKSFKIPLLVLRGGGYTVRNVARCWTYETSLLLEESISDELPYRNFTYCIHLKKYLVLAPSAGRSG
;
A
#
# COMPACT_ATOMS: atom_id res chain seq x y z
N MET A 1 -15.15 -21.90 -5.07
CA MET A 1 -14.21 -22.72 -4.27
C MET A 1 -13.35 -21.75 -3.47
N TYR A 2 -13.21 -21.95 -2.17
CA TYR A 2 -12.35 -21.10 -1.33
C TYR A 2 -10.92 -21.63 -1.37
N GLU A 3 -9.93 -20.75 -1.53
CA GLU A 3 -8.51 -21.08 -1.45
C GLU A 3 -8.04 -20.79 -0.01
N VAL A 4 -7.64 -21.84 0.69
CA VAL A 4 -7.27 -21.80 2.12
C VAL A 4 -5.99 -22.60 2.42
N GLY A 5 -5.20 -22.93 1.38
CA GLY A 5 -4.08 -23.87 1.49
C GLY A 5 -4.50 -25.34 1.55
N ALA A 6 -3.49 -26.23 1.59
CA ALA A 6 -3.66 -27.67 1.56
C ALA A 6 -2.80 -28.35 2.65
N GLU A 7 -3.19 -29.58 3.01
CA GLU A 7 -2.46 -30.42 3.98
C GLU A 7 -2.13 -29.67 5.28
N SER A 8 -0.88 -29.70 5.73
CA SER A 8 -0.42 -28.98 6.92
C SER A 8 -0.49 -27.45 6.79
N GLY A 9 -0.60 -26.92 5.56
CA GLY A 9 -0.78 -25.50 5.27
C GLY A 9 -2.26 -25.07 5.22
N ARG A 10 -3.21 -25.98 5.45
CA ARG A 10 -4.64 -25.63 5.48
C ARG A 10 -4.90 -24.64 6.62
N TYR A 11 -5.60 -23.56 6.29
CA TYR A 11 -5.87 -22.39 7.15
C TYR A 11 -4.66 -21.47 7.42
N TYR A 12 -3.52 -21.70 6.75
CA TYR A 12 -2.35 -20.80 6.75
C TYR A 12 -2.24 -19.98 5.46
N CYS A 13 -3.17 -20.15 4.52
CA CYS A 13 -3.33 -19.25 3.39
C CYS A 13 -4.63 -18.45 3.56
N LEU A 14 -4.52 -17.13 3.59
CA LEU A 14 -5.64 -16.21 3.72
C LEU A 14 -5.75 -15.35 2.47
N ASN A 15 -6.87 -15.46 1.77
CA ASN A 15 -7.16 -14.66 0.59
C ASN A 15 -8.37 -13.78 0.83
N VAL A 16 -8.25 -12.49 0.51
CA VAL A 16 -9.32 -11.51 0.67
C VAL A 16 -9.74 -11.01 -0.69
N SER A 17 -10.79 -11.59 -1.26
CA SER A 17 -11.36 -11.11 -2.51
C SER A 17 -11.98 -9.73 -2.31
N ARG A 18 -11.74 -8.83 -3.26
CA ARG A 18 -12.26 -7.46 -3.27
C ARG A 18 -12.83 -7.12 -4.64
N ARG A 19 -13.79 -6.19 -4.64
CA ARG A 19 -14.31 -5.57 -5.86
C ARG A 19 -13.46 -4.35 -6.20
N ASP A 20 -13.55 -3.92 -7.45
CA ASP A 20 -12.89 -2.73 -7.97
C ASP A 20 -13.29 -1.47 -7.17
N ASP A 21 -12.46 -0.43 -7.28
CA ASP A 21 -12.70 0.92 -6.75
C ASP A 21 -12.83 1.01 -5.22
N ILE A 22 -12.13 0.12 -4.49
CA ILE A 22 -12.03 0.23 -3.03
C ILE A 22 -11.28 1.52 -2.64
N ASP A 23 -11.88 2.29 -1.73
CA ASP A 23 -11.31 3.52 -1.17
C ASP A 23 -10.46 3.26 0.08
N ASP A 24 -9.73 4.30 0.52
CA ASP A 24 -8.84 4.24 1.68
C ASP A 24 -9.57 3.78 2.95
N GLN A 25 -10.76 4.31 3.21
CA GLN A 25 -11.51 3.99 4.43
C GLN A 25 -11.92 2.52 4.47
N SER A 26 -12.49 2.04 3.36
CA SER A 26 -12.94 0.65 3.21
C SER A 26 -11.77 -0.31 3.25
N TYR A 27 -10.64 0.06 2.65
CA TYR A 27 -9.41 -0.74 2.69
C TYR A 27 -8.86 -0.84 4.11
N ARG A 28 -8.80 0.28 4.85
CA ARG A 28 -8.35 0.29 6.25
C ARG A 28 -9.26 -0.55 7.16
N GLN A 29 -10.58 -0.39 7.05
CA GLN A 29 -11.56 -1.14 7.83
C GLN A 29 -11.50 -2.65 7.57
N LEU A 30 -10.95 -3.06 6.44
CA LEU A 30 -10.68 -4.45 6.12
C LEU A 30 -9.31 -4.90 6.61
N PHE A 31 -8.27 -4.18 6.21
CA PHE A 31 -6.88 -4.60 6.35
C PHE A 31 -6.49 -4.71 7.82
N GLN A 32 -6.77 -3.68 8.62
CA GLN A 32 -6.32 -3.65 10.00
C GLN A 32 -6.92 -4.77 10.86
N PRO A 33 -8.25 -5.03 10.85
CA PRO A 33 -8.81 -6.12 11.66
C PRO A 33 -8.35 -7.51 11.20
N VAL A 34 -8.16 -7.70 9.90
CA VAL A 34 -7.70 -8.99 9.34
C VAL A 34 -6.26 -9.25 9.74
N ILE A 35 -5.36 -8.30 9.48
CA ILE A 35 -3.93 -8.44 9.80
C ILE A 35 -3.72 -8.54 11.30
N LYS A 36 -4.49 -7.79 12.11
CA LYS A 36 -4.45 -7.96 13.57
C LYS A 36 -4.76 -9.39 14.00
N GLN A 37 -5.83 -9.98 13.49
CA GLN A 37 -6.18 -11.36 13.81
C GLN A 37 -5.12 -12.35 13.33
N VAL A 38 -4.51 -12.12 12.16
CA VAL A 38 -3.41 -12.94 11.66
C VAL A 38 -2.21 -12.86 12.60
N VAL A 39 -1.79 -11.68 13.01
CA VAL A 39 -0.66 -11.52 13.95
C VAL A 39 -0.97 -12.15 15.30
N ASP A 40 -2.16 -11.91 15.85
CA ASP A 40 -2.58 -12.45 17.15
C ASP A 40 -2.66 -13.99 17.14
N PHE A 41 -3.12 -14.60 16.04
CA PHE A 41 -3.24 -16.05 15.91
C PHE A 41 -1.93 -16.74 15.50
N TYR A 42 -1.29 -16.25 14.44
CA TYR A 42 -0.10 -16.89 13.85
C TYR A 42 1.18 -16.61 14.65
N GLN A 43 1.23 -15.51 15.41
CA GLN A 43 2.39 -15.10 16.22
C GLN A 43 3.71 -15.12 15.41
N PRO A 44 3.79 -14.36 14.29
CA PRO A 44 4.97 -14.36 13.45
C PRO A 44 6.19 -13.78 14.18
N THR A 45 7.36 -14.36 13.92
CA THR A 45 8.66 -13.83 14.40
C THR A 45 9.31 -12.87 13.40
N CYS A 46 8.83 -12.84 12.16
CA CYS A 46 9.20 -11.88 11.14
C CYS A 46 8.03 -11.63 10.17
N ILE A 47 8.01 -10.47 9.53
CA ILE A 47 7.00 -10.09 8.54
C ILE A 47 7.71 -9.67 7.25
N VAL A 48 7.23 -10.19 6.12
CA VAL A 48 7.57 -9.69 4.79
C VAL A 48 6.34 -8.97 4.25
N LEU A 49 6.44 -7.66 4.08
CA LEU A 49 5.35 -6.83 3.55
C LEU A 49 5.67 -6.42 2.12
N GLN A 50 4.85 -6.87 1.17
CA GLN A 50 4.95 -6.48 -0.23
C GLN A 50 4.06 -5.24 -0.47
N CYS A 51 4.69 -4.12 -0.85
CA CYS A 51 4.06 -2.82 -1.08
C CYS A 51 3.86 -2.56 -2.58
N GLY A 52 2.99 -3.34 -3.22
CA GLY A 52 2.58 -3.14 -4.61
C GLY A 52 1.83 -1.82 -4.77
N ALA A 53 2.36 -0.93 -5.61
CA ALA A 53 1.81 0.40 -5.88
C ALA A 53 0.81 0.41 -7.06
N ASP A 54 0.49 -0.75 -7.63
CA ASP A 54 -0.60 -0.93 -8.60
C ASP A 54 -2.00 -0.88 -7.97
N SER A 55 -2.09 -1.00 -6.64
CA SER A 55 -3.34 -0.76 -5.90
C SER A 55 -3.71 0.73 -5.76
N LEU A 56 -2.83 1.65 -6.20
CA LEU A 56 -3.11 3.08 -6.18
C LEU A 56 -4.14 3.48 -7.24
N GLY A 57 -4.92 4.50 -6.94
CA GLY A 57 -5.81 5.13 -7.90
C GLY A 57 -5.08 5.59 -9.17
N CYS A 58 -5.74 5.41 -10.32
CA CYS A 58 -5.21 5.75 -11.65
C CYS A 58 -3.92 4.98 -12.03
N ASP A 59 -3.70 3.79 -11.47
CA ASP A 59 -2.73 2.85 -12.04
C ASP A 59 -3.18 2.39 -13.45
N ARG A 60 -2.23 1.96 -14.29
CA ARG A 60 -2.54 1.52 -15.66
C ARG A 60 -3.17 0.13 -15.72
N LEU A 61 -2.87 -0.73 -14.76
CA LEU A 61 -3.36 -2.11 -14.71
C LEU A 61 -4.24 -2.37 -13.48
N GLY A 62 -3.97 -1.69 -12.37
CA GLY A 62 -4.76 -1.82 -11.15
C GLY A 62 -6.17 -1.24 -11.26
N CYS A 63 -7.10 -1.83 -10.51
CA CYS A 63 -8.52 -1.44 -10.48
C CYS A 63 -8.94 -0.82 -9.14
N PHE A 64 -8.01 -0.52 -8.23
CA PHE A 64 -8.29 0.08 -6.93
C PHE A 64 -8.16 1.61 -6.97
N ASN A 65 -8.61 2.27 -5.91
CA ASN A 65 -8.64 3.73 -5.81
C ASN A 65 -8.00 4.22 -4.51
N LEU A 66 -6.88 3.60 -4.13
CA LEU A 66 -6.14 3.99 -2.93
C LEU A 66 -5.32 5.25 -3.18
N SER A 67 -5.30 6.14 -2.19
CA SER A 67 -4.35 7.24 -2.13
C SER A 67 -2.99 6.73 -1.62
N ILE A 68 -1.95 7.55 -1.83
CA ILE A 68 -0.62 7.28 -1.27
C ILE A 68 -0.67 7.21 0.27
N ARG A 69 -1.54 8.03 0.90
CA ARG A 69 -1.70 8.03 2.35
C ARG A 69 -2.39 6.76 2.83
N GLY A 70 -3.52 6.39 2.22
CA GLY A 70 -4.24 5.16 2.58
C GLY A 70 -3.42 3.89 2.37
N HIS A 71 -2.60 3.86 1.32
CA HIS A 71 -1.63 2.77 1.11
C HIS A 71 -0.56 2.75 2.22
N GLY A 72 0.02 3.90 2.55
CA GLY A 72 1.01 4.04 3.64
C GLY A 72 0.47 3.71 5.04
N GLU A 73 -0.82 3.91 5.32
CA GLU A 73 -1.45 3.50 6.59
C GLU A 73 -1.30 1.99 6.85
N CYS A 74 -1.24 1.18 5.78
CA CYS A 74 -1.00 -0.26 5.91
C CYS A 74 0.43 -0.56 6.37
N VAL A 75 1.42 0.19 5.87
CA VAL A 75 2.82 0.10 6.29
C VAL A 75 2.99 0.51 7.75
N GLU A 76 2.41 1.66 8.14
CA GLU A 76 2.46 2.12 9.54
C GLU A 76 1.80 1.12 10.48
N PHE A 77 0.65 0.57 10.09
CA PHE A 77 -0.06 -0.43 10.90
C PHE A 77 0.80 -1.69 11.12
N VAL A 78 1.41 -2.23 10.07
CA VAL A 78 2.27 -3.41 10.19
C VAL A 78 3.54 -3.10 10.99
N LYS A 79 4.16 -1.93 10.76
CA LYS A 79 5.33 -1.48 11.52
C LYS A 79 5.02 -1.35 13.02
N SER A 80 3.81 -0.96 13.39
CA SER A 80 3.39 -0.76 14.78
C SER A 80 3.47 -2.01 15.65
N PHE A 81 3.45 -3.22 15.05
CA PHE A 81 3.61 -4.48 15.78
C PHE A 81 5.02 -4.70 16.33
N LYS A 82 6.02 -3.94 15.86
CA LYS A 82 7.43 -4.04 16.29
C LYS A 82 8.03 -5.45 16.12
N ILE A 83 7.56 -6.18 15.11
CA ILE A 83 8.10 -7.47 14.66
C ILE A 83 9.11 -7.17 13.54
N PRO A 84 10.26 -7.87 13.47
CA PRO A 84 11.21 -7.71 12.37
C PRO A 84 10.52 -7.67 11.00
N LEU A 85 10.65 -6.55 10.29
CA LEU A 85 9.89 -6.23 9.09
C LEU A 85 10.82 -6.03 7.90
N LEU A 86 10.61 -6.84 6.84
CA LEU A 86 11.21 -6.64 5.52
C LEU A 86 10.14 -6.08 4.57
N VAL A 87 10.37 -4.87 4.07
CA VAL A 87 9.46 -4.24 3.10
C VAL A 87 10.00 -4.43 1.69
N LEU A 88 9.17 -4.98 0.82
CA LEU A 88 9.46 -5.21 -0.59
C LEU A 88 8.57 -4.32 -1.47
N ARG A 89 9.05 -4.05 -2.68
CA ARG A 89 8.26 -3.40 -3.73
C ARG A 89 7.47 -4.44 -4.54
N GLY A 90 6.90 -4.04 -5.66
CA GLY A 90 6.38 -4.98 -6.67
C GLY A 90 5.68 -4.24 -7.81
N GLY A 91 4.44 -4.63 -8.11
CA GLY A 91 3.63 -4.02 -9.16
C GLY A 91 3.44 -2.51 -8.99
N GLY A 92 3.17 -1.83 -10.10
CA GLY A 92 3.04 -0.37 -10.16
C GLY A 92 3.39 0.14 -11.54
N TYR A 93 2.38 0.55 -12.30
CA TYR A 93 2.49 0.75 -13.75
C TYR A 93 2.24 2.22 -14.15
N THR A 94 1.75 3.05 -13.22
CA THR A 94 1.88 4.50 -13.29
C THR A 94 3.15 4.95 -12.56
N VAL A 95 4.31 4.84 -13.22
CA VAL A 95 5.67 5.08 -12.66
C VAL A 95 5.80 6.34 -11.80
N ARG A 96 5.11 7.42 -12.18
CA ARG A 96 5.08 8.69 -11.43
C ARG A 96 4.49 8.54 -10.03
N ASN A 97 3.41 7.78 -9.88
CA ASN A 97 2.74 7.54 -8.60
C ASN A 97 3.53 6.51 -7.78
N VAL A 98 4.13 5.52 -8.46
CA VAL A 98 5.02 4.54 -7.84
C VAL A 98 6.19 5.22 -7.13
N ALA A 99 6.87 6.15 -7.80
CA ALA A 99 7.98 6.89 -7.20
C ALA A 99 7.54 7.69 -5.96
N ARG A 100 6.37 8.32 -6.02
CA ARG A 100 5.81 9.08 -4.88
C ARG A 100 5.44 8.18 -3.71
N CYS A 101 4.72 7.08 -3.99
CA CYS A 101 4.27 6.11 -3.01
C CYS A 101 5.44 5.51 -2.24
N TRP A 102 6.43 4.93 -2.94
CA TRP A 102 7.57 4.32 -2.28
C TRP A 102 8.47 5.34 -1.56
N THR A 103 8.53 6.59 -2.03
CA THR A 103 9.22 7.66 -1.29
C THR A 103 8.51 7.97 0.03
N TYR A 104 7.18 8.06 -0.01
CA TYR A 104 6.35 8.29 1.19
C TYR A 104 6.43 7.11 2.17
N GLU A 105 6.27 5.87 1.71
CA GLU A 105 6.41 4.69 2.57
C GLU A 105 7.80 4.59 3.19
N THR A 106 8.86 4.97 2.46
CA THR A 106 10.22 5.03 3.01
C THR A 106 10.30 6.03 4.16
N SER A 107 9.65 7.19 4.06
CA SER A 107 9.68 8.17 5.15
C SER A 107 8.92 7.66 6.39
N LEU A 108 7.83 6.92 6.21
CA LEU A 108 7.12 6.24 7.31
C LEU A 108 8.01 5.18 8.00
N LEU A 109 8.77 4.42 7.22
CA LEU A 109 9.72 3.44 7.76
C LEU A 109 10.88 4.11 8.52
N LEU A 110 11.32 5.29 8.09
CA LEU A 110 12.36 6.07 8.74
C LEU A 110 11.85 6.95 9.90
N GLU A 111 10.52 7.06 10.10
CA GLU A 111 9.92 8.04 11.04
C GLU A 111 10.29 9.49 10.72
N GLU A 112 10.47 9.79 9.43
CA GLU A 112 10.86 11.11 8.94
C GLU A 112 9.68 11.82 8.28
N SER A 113 9.43 13.06 8.70
CA SER A 113 8.47 13.92 8.04
C SER A 113 9.06 14.50 6.75
N ILE A 114 8.34 14.39 5.64
CA ILE A 114 8.78 14.91 4.34
C ILE A 114 7.77 15.90 3.78
N SER A 115 8.26 16.88 3.03
CA SER A 115 7.41 17.88 2.39
C SER A 115 6.53 17.25 1.33
N ASP A 116 5.28 17.71 1.24
CA ASP A 116 4.40 17.40 0.12
C ASP A 116 4.89 18.08 -1.17
N GLU A 117 5.78 19.07 -1.12
CA GLU A 117 6.40 19.65 -2.31
C GLU A 117 7.58 18.80 -2.79
N LEU A 118 7.55 18.41 -4.06
CA LEU A 118 8.64 17.64 -4.65
C LEU A 118 9.91 18.52 -4.78
N PRO A 119 11.09 18.01 -4.37
CA PRO A 119 12.33 18.76 -4.49
C PRO A 119 12.69 18.98 -5.96
N TYR A 120 13.22 20.17 -6.26
CA TYR A 120 13.73 20.47 -7.59
C TYR A 120 14.96 19.60 -7.89
N ARG A 121 14.87 18.72 -8.90
CA ARG A 121 16.02 17.93 -9.39
C ARG A 121 16.01 17.86 -10.91
N ASN A 122 17.21 17.89 -11.50
CA ASN A 122 17.49 17.71 -12.94
C ASN A 122 17.28 16.25 -13.40
N PHE A 123 16.19 15.60 -13.00
CA PHE A 123 15.81 14.29 -13.55
C PHE A 123 14.87 14.52 -14.73
N THR A 124 15.36 14.26 -15.94
CA THR A 124 14.67 14.42 -17.23
C THR A 124 13.36 13.64 -17.33
N TYR A 125 13.11 12.67 -16.45
CA TYR A 125 11.86 11.88 -16.38
C TYR A 125 10.75 12.50 -15.51
N CYS A 126 11.05 13.53 -14.72
CA CYS A 126 10.11 14.16 -13.77
C CYS A 126 9.39 15.40 -14.33
N ILE A 127 9.65 15.78 -15.58
CA ILE A 127 9.24 17.07 -16.19
C ILE A 127 7.70 17.23 -16.28
N HIS A 128 6.92 16.18 -16.04
CA HIS A 128 5.45 16.21 -16.02
C HIS A 128 4.84 15.72 -14.71
N LEU A 129 5.57 15.76 -13.59
CA LEU A 129 4.98 15.55 -12.28
C LEU A 129 4.24 16.82 -11.84
N LYS A 130 2.94 16.71 -11.50
CA LYS A 130 2.28 17.70 -10.64
C LYS A 130 3.16 17.94 -9.41
N LYS A 131 3.23 19.19 -8.94
CA LYS A 131 4.20 19.71 -7.94
C LYS A 131 4.24 18.93 -6.59
N TYR A 132 3.25 18.09 -6.32
CA TYR A 132 3.03 17.46 -5.03
C TYR A 132 3.35 15.95 -5.00
N LEU A 133 3.86 15.50 -3.84
CA LEU A 133 4.22 14.13 -3.50
C LEU A 133 2.97 13.30 -3.23
N VAL A 134 2.07 13.77 -2.36
CA VAL A 134 0.79 13.12 -2.10
C VAL A 134 -0.25 13.68 -3.07
N LEU A 135 -0.87 12.78 -3.83
CA LEU A 135 -2.06 13.13 -4.62
C LEU A 135 -3.30 13.00 -3.74
N ALA A 136 -4.14 14.03 -3.74
CA ALA A 136 -5.48 13.93 -3.16
C ALA A 136 -6.28 12.83 -3.90
N PRO A 137 -7.20 12.13 -3.20
CA PRO A 137 -8.10 11.19 -3.86
C PRO A 137 -8.81 11.89 -5.02
N SER A 138 -8.96 11.21 -6.16
CA SER A 138 -9.80 11.74 -7.24
C SER A 138 -11.22 11.83 -6.70
N ALA A 139 -11.78 13.04 -6.66
CA ALA A 139 -13.21 13.23 -6.48
C ALA A 139 -13.92 12.30 -7.47
N GLY A 140 -14.78 11.41 -6.95
CA GLY A 140 -15.46 10.40 -7.74
C GLY A 140 -16.09 11.03 -8.98
N ARG A 141 -15.99 10.34 -10.12
CA ARG A 141 -16.82 10.69 -11.27
C ARG A 141 -18.26 10.43 -10.86
N SER A 142 -18.97 11.48 -10.48
CA SER A 142 -20.42 11.49 -10.44
C SER A 142 -20.91 11.13 -11.84
N GLY A 143 -21.41 9.91 -12.00
CA GLY A 143 -22.24 9.51 -13.13
C GLY A 143 -23.63 10.14 -13.03
#